data_AF-E6PNU8-F1
#
_entry.id   AF-E6PNU8-F1
#
_cell.length_a   1.000
_cell.length_b   1.000
_cell.length_c   1.000
_cell.angle_alpha   90.00
_cell.angle_beta   90.00
_cell.angle_gamma   90.00
#
_symmetry.space_group_name_H-M   'P 1'
#
loop_
_entity.id
_entity.type
_entity.pdbx_description
1 polymer ?
#
loop_
_entity_poly.entity_id
_entity_poly.type
_entity_poly.pdbx_seq_one_letter_code
_entity_poly.pdbx_strand_id
1 'polypeptide(L)'
;MSGGYVPKQTAGSPQGSRSPSGGGVAQGEPTGGTSSLKAHALRLLTMREHSRAELERKLSRTRKAGDLPPDRAELAAVLDELQTLGLLDEQRFAESLVRRRSVKYGSQRIGQELRMHGLDEGTVSGALDALNAPLQDDLARALRILRKRHPEPVSSPQEHARQQRFLAARGFPHDVIRQAMKLHAATHRKGAMDDAPDPDPHEDLQEHPDDTPPPDAAD
;
A
#
# COMPACT_ATOMS: atom_id res chain seq x y z
N MET A 1 41.45 -90.16 18.66
CA MET A 1 40.70 -89.33 19.62
C MET A 1 41.50 -89.25 20.91
N SER A 2 41.67 -88.03 21.44
CA SER A 2 42.27 -87.66 22.74
C SER A 2 43.79 -87.81 22.97
N GLY A 3 44.53 -86.76 22.60
CA GLY A 3 45.49 -86.13 23.51
C GLY A 3 44.78 -84.91 24.15
N GLY A 4 45.16 -84.32 25.28
CA GLY A 4 46.31 -84.45 26.16
C GLY A 4 46.31 -83.20 27.06
N TYR A 5 46.68 -83.38 28.32
CA TYR A 5 47.38 -82.42 29.19
C TYR A 5 46.77 -81.03 29.53
N VAL A 6 46.52 -80.84 30.84
CA VAL A 6 46.41 -79.56 31.60
C VAL A 6 47.87 -79.14 31.95
N PRO A 7 48.34 -77.87 32.14
CA PRO A 7 47.74 -76.92 33.09
C PRO A 7 48.09 -75.40 33.06
N LYS A 8 47.52 -74.70 34.04
CA LYS A 8 47.93 -73.45 34.74
C LYS A 8 47.52 -72.10 34.14
N GLN A 9 46.79 -71.34 34.95
CA GLN A 9 47.24 -70.03 35.43
C GLN A 9 46.52 -69.60 36.71
N THR A 10 47.28 -68.88 37.52
CA THR A 10 47.06 -68.49 38.91
C THR A 10 46.50 -67.07 39.05
N ALA A 11 45.65 -66.89 40.07
CA ALA A 11 45.43 -65.73 40.95
C ALA A 11 45.72 -64.29 40.47
N GLY A 12 44.73 -63.41 40.64
CA GLY A 12 44.91 -61.96 40.74
C GLY A 12 43.60 -61.14 40.76
N SER A 13 43.00 -60.95 41.94
CA SER A 13 42.07 -59.84 42.27
C SER A 13 42.84 -58.82 43.14
N PRO A 14 42.34 -57.59 43.44
CA PRO A 14 41.36 -56.71 42.79
C PRO A 14 41.86 -55.23 42.68
N GLN A 15 40.93 -54.33 42.32
CA GLN A 15 40.90 -52.86 42.53
C GLN A 15 41.22 -51.98 41.31
N GLY A 16 40.25 -51.11 41.01
CA GLY A 16 40.37 -50.10 39.96
C GLY A 16 39.03 -49.52 39.58
N SER A 17 38.37 -48.85 40.53
CA SER A 17 37.26 -47.93 40.26
C SER A 17 37.61 -46.96 39.14
N ARG A 18 36.77 -46.85 38.11
CA ARG A 18 36.45 -45.59 37.41
C ARG A 18 35.37 -45.83 36.35
N SER A 19 34.19 -45.32 36.66
CA SER A 19 33.16 -44.98 35.68
C SER A 19 33.74 -44.11 34.56
N PRO A 20 33.28 -44.27 33.32
CA PRO A 20 33.12 -43.14 32.42
C PRO A 20 31.65 -42.74 32.45
N SER A 21 31.34 -41.81 33.36
CA SER A 21 30.26 -40.85 33.14
C SER A 21 30.69 -39.95 31.98
N GLY A 22 30.22 -40.28 30.78
CA GLY A 22 30.35 -39.45 29.61
C GLY A 22 28.99 -39.38 28.95
N GLY A 23 28.09 -38.59 29.54
CA GLY A 23 26.80 -38.30 28.96
C GLY A 23 26.99 -37.84 27.53
N GLY A 24 26.42 -38.59 26.59
CA GLY A 24 26.18 -38.12 25.25
C GLY A 24 25.33 -36.86 25.37
N VAL A 25 25.98 -35.71 25.28
CA VAL A 25 25.32 -34.46 24.95
C VAL A 25 24.68 -34.70 23.60
N ALA A 26 23.37 -34.95 23.63
CA ALA A 26 22.49 -34.77 22.50
C ALA A 26 22.74 -33.35 22.01
N GLN A 27 23.58 -33.23 20.98
CA GLN A 27 23.76 -31.97 20.29
C GLN A 27 22.40 -31.59 19.74
N GLY A 28 21.87 -30.48 20.27
CA GLY A 28 20.67 -29.85 19.75
C GLY A 28 20.82 -29.65 18.25
N GLU A 29 19.78 -30.06 17.54
CA GLU A 29 19.58 -29.87 16.11
C GLU A 29 19.86 -28.40 15.70
N PRO A 30 20.28 -28.14 14.46
CA PRO A 30 20.66 -26.80 14.03
C PRO A 30 19.43 -25.88 13.97
N THR A 31 19.19 -25.11 15.05
CA THR A 31 18.20 -24.03 15.14
C THR A 31 18.61 -22.79 14.32
N GLY A 32 19.23 -22.99 13.15
CA GLY A 32 19.77 -21.94 12.27
C GLY A 32 18.76 -21.32 11.31
N GLY A 33 17.61 -21.97 11.10
CA GLY A 33 16.52 -21.52 10.21
C GLY A 33 15.67 -20.42 10.83
N THR A 34 15.08 -20.71 11.99
CA THR A 34 14.02 -19.90 12.62
C THR A 34 14.55 -18.56 13.12
N SER A 35 15.74 -18.57 13.71
CA SER A 35 16.45 -17.36 14.14
C SER A 35 16.75 -16.43 12.95
N SER A 36 17.06 -17.00 11.79
CA SER A 36 17.34 -16.19 10.59
C SER A 36 16.07 -15.62 9.93
N LEU A 37 14.96 -16.37 9.93
CA LEU A 37 13.66 -15.90 9.45
C LEU A 37 13.11 -14.78 10.32
N LYS A 38 13.15 -14.97 11.64
CA LYS A 38 12.73 -13.97 12.61
C LYS A 38 13.57 -12.70 12.50
N ALA A 39 14.90 -12.82 12.41
CA ALA A 39 15.78 -11.67 12.20
C ALA A 39 15.46 -10.91 10.90
N HIS A 40 15.14 -11.63 9.82
CA HIS A 40 14.72 -11.00 8.56
C HIS A 40 13.37 -10.31 8.69
N ALA A 41 12.38 -10.95 9.32
CA ALA A 41 11.07 -10.37 9.56
C ALA A 41 11.17 -9.09 10.41
N LEU A 42 11.98 -9.11 11.48
CA LEU A 42 12.25 -7.93 12.30
C LEU A 42 12.87 -6.80 11.49
N ARG A 43 13.85 -7.09 10.62
CA ARG A 43 14.42 -6.08 9.70
C ARG A 43 13.37 -5.48 8.75
N LEU A 44 12.41 -6.27 8.30
CA LEU A 44 11.31 -5.75 7.48
C LEU A 44 10.42 -4.81 8.30
N LEU A 45 10.05 -5.23 9.52
CA LEU A 45 9.17 -4.49 10.42
C LEU A 45 9.79 -3.17 10.93
N THR A 46 11.13 -3.09 11.07
CA THR A 46 11.79 -1.83 11.44
C THR A 46 11.69 -0.77 10.35
N MET A 47 11.52 -1.15 9.08
CA MET A 47 11.40 -0.19 7.98
C MET A 47 9.99 0.39 7.88
N ARG A 48 8.95 -0.43 8.13
CA ARG A 48 7.55 -0.02 8.16
C ARG A 48 6.64 -1.16 8.62
N GLU A 49 5.38 -0.82 8.86
CA GLU A 49 4.29 -1.78 8.98
C GLU A 49 4.15 -2.66 7.72
N HIS A 50 3.90 -3.94 7.95
CA HIS A 50 3.68 -4.96 6.92
C HIS A 50 2.46 -5.80 7.32
N SER A 51 1.65 -6.20 6.35
CA SER A 51 0.61 -7.23 6.57
C SER A 51 1.27 -8.59 6.75
N ARG A 52 0.56 -9.52 7.39
CA ARG A 52 0.95 -10.94 7.44
C ARG A 52 1.22 -11.53 6.05
N ALA A 53 0.30 -11.35 5.10
CA ALA A 53 0.45 -11.86 3.74
C ALA A 53 1.66 -11.28 3.01
N GLU A 54 2.03 -10.02 3.29
CA GLU A 54 3.23 -9.41 2.72
C GLU A 54 4.51 -10.02 3.29
N LEU A 55 4.58 -10.22 4.61
CA LEU A 55 5.72 -10.89 5.23
C LEU A 55 5.84 -12.33 4.75
N GLU A 56 4.74 -13.08 4.68
CA GLU A 56 4.73 -14.46 4.17
C GLU A 56 5.32 -14.52 2.75
N ARG A 57 4.88 -13.64 1.84
CA ARG A 57 5.41 -13.55 0.47
C ARG A 57 6.90 -13.15 0.41
N LYS A 58 7.38 -12.29 1.31
CA LYS A 58 8.78 -11.85 1.32
C LYS A 58 9.70 -12.92 1.92
N LEU A 59 9.27 -13.52 3.02
CA LEU A 59 10.05 -14.52 3.74
C LEU A 59 10.10 -15.85 2.97
N SER A 60 9.01 -16.28 2.34
CA SER A 60 8.99 -17.48 1.47
C SER A 60 9.96 -17.41 0.27
N ARG A 61 10.30 -16.19 -0.18
CA ARG A 61 11.27 -15.97 -1.26
C ARG A 61 12.70 -15.82 -0.76
N THR A 62 12.91 -15.76 0.55
CA THR A 62 14.25 -15.64 1.13
C THR A 62 14.98 -16.95 0.91
N ARG A 63 16.07 -16.88 0.15
CA ARG A 63 17.01 -17.99 -0.04
C ARG A 63 18.37 -17.52 0.45
N LYS A 64 18.98 -18.27 1.37
CA LYS A 64 20.44 -18.25 1.47
C LYS A 64 20.98 -19.08 0.31
N ALA A 65 22.18 -18.77 -0.17
CA ALA A 65 22.81 -19.52 -1.24
C ALA A 65 23.00 -20.99 -0.80
N GLY A 66 22.28 -21.91 -1.45
CA GLY A 66 22.32 -23.34 -1.15
C GLY A 66 21.15 -23.90 -0.33
N ASP A 67 20.27 -23.05 0.22
CA ASP A 67 19.18 -23.51 1.09
C ASP A 67 17.86 -23.73 0.32
N LEU A 68 17.10 -24.72 0.79
CA LEU A 68 15.70 -24.92 0.42
C LEU A 68 14.83 -23.75 0.91
N PRO A 69 13.67 -23.50 0.27
CA PRO A 69 12.71 -22.54 0.80
C PRO A 69 12.33 -22.87 2.25
N PRO A 70 12.02 -21.86 3.08
CA PRO A 70 11.62 -22.09 4.45
C PRO A 70 10.34 -22.93 4.50
N ASP A 71 10.26 -23.80 5.51
CA ASP A 71 9.08 -24.62 5.72
C ASP A 71 7.85 -23.75 6.03
N ARG A 72 6.68 -24.17 5.53
CA ARG A 72 5.44 -23.39 5.69
C ARG A 72 5.01 -23.31 7.15
N ALA A 73 5.19 -24.38 7.93
CA ALA A 73 4.83 -24.38 9.34
C ALA A 73 5.80 -23.51 10.16
N GLU A 74 7.10 -23.56 9.85
CA GLU A 74 8.09 -22.66 10.47
C GLU A 74 7.77 -21.18 10.20
N LEU A 75 7.43 -20.84 8.94
CA LEU A 75 7.04 -19.49 8.57
C LEU A 75 5.77 -19.03 9.32
N ALA A 76 4.75 -19.89 9.40
CA ALA A 76 3.54 -19.60 10.15
C ALA A 76 3.84 -19.35 11.63
N ALA A 77 4.65 -20.21 12.26
CA ALA A 77 5.03 -20.08 13.67
C ALA A 77 5.75 -18.75 13.96
N VAL A 78 6.67 -18.32 13.09
CA VAL A 78 7.35 -17.02 13.24
C VAL A 78 6.35 -15.86 13.11
N LEU A 79 5.42 -15.91 12.15
CA LEU A 79 4.43 -14.86 11.98
C LEU A 79 3.44 -14.79 13.15
N ASP A 80 3.04 -15.94 13.68
CA ASP A 80 2.16 -16.05 14.87
C ASP A 80 2.85 -15.49 16.12
N GLU A 81 4.14 -15.78 16.29
CA GLU A 81 4.94 -15.22 17.37
C GLU A 81 5.02 -13.69 17.26
N LEU A 82 5.32 -13.16 16.07
CA LEU A 82 5.40 -11.71 15.85
C LEU A 82 4.07 -11.00 16.11
N GLN A 83 2.95 -11.65 15.77
CA GLN A 83 1.61 -11.13 16.03
C GLN A 83 1.28 -11.16 17.53
N THR A 84 1.64 -12.25 18.22
CA THR A 84 1.48 -12.38 19.69
C THR A 84 2.29 -11.34 20.45
N LEU A 85 3.50 -11.03 19.97
CA LEU A 85 4.35 -9.97 20.52
C LEU A 85 3.88 -8.55 20.14
N GLY A 86 2.79 -8.44 19.37
CA GLY A 86 2.26 -7.16 18.90
C GLY A 86 3.17 -6.44 17.91
N LEU A 87 4.17 -7.11 17.32
CA LEU A 87 5.08 -6.56 16.32
C LEU A 87 4.44 -6.57 14.91
N LEU A 88 3.56 -7.54 14.67
CA LEU A 88 2.72 -7.62 13.48
C LEU A 88 1.28 -7.28 13.85
N ASP A 89 0.70 -6.29 13.18
CA ASP A 89 -0.62 -5.76 13.52
C ASP A 89 -1.33 -5.28 12.25
N GLU A 90 -2.52 -5.84 12.00
CA GLU A 90 -3.28 -5.57 10.78
C GLU A 90 -3.91 -4.17 10.78
N GLN A 91 -4.31 -3.67 11.94
CA GLN A 91 -4.89 -2.33 12.09
C GLN A 91 -3.81 -1.27 11.84
N ARG A 92 -2.64 -1.39 12.45
CA ARG A 92 -1.51 -0.47 12.20
C ARG A 92 -1.05 -0.54 10.75
N PHE A 93 -1.04 -1.73 10.16
CA PHE A 93 -0.77 -1.88 8.74
C PHE A 93 -1.79 -1.14 7.88
N ALA A 94 -3.09 -1.28 8.16
CA ALA A 94 -4.16 -0.64 7.42
C ALA A 94 -4.02 0.90 7.44
N GLU A 95 -3.86 1.47 8.62
CA GLU A 95 -3.67 2.91 8.83
C GLU A 95 -2.42 3.44 8.10
N SER A 96 -1.30 2.71 8.22
CA SER A 96 -0.06 3.05 7.52
C SER A 96 -0.19 2.98 5.99
N LEU A 97 -0.91 1.98 5.47
CA LEU A 97 -1.17 1.85 4.04
C LEU A 97 -2.04 3.00 3.54
N VAL A 98 -3.16 3.26 4.22
CA VAL A 98 -4.07 4.38 3.93
C VAL A 98 -3.30 5.69 3.86
N ARG A 99 -2.52 6.02 4.90
CA ARG A 99 -1.72 7.25 4.96
C ARG A 99 -0.75 7.40 3.78
N ARG A 100 -0.07 6.32 3.38
CA ARG A 100 0.90 6.36 2.26
C ARG A 100 0.22 6.45 0.90
N ARG A 101 -0.90 5.75 0.72
CA ARG A 101 -1.60 5.65 -0.57
C ARG A 101 -2.53 6.83 -0.82
N SER A 102 -3.04 7.47 0.23
CA SER A 102 -4.02 8.56 0.13
C SER A 102 -3.51 9.80 -0.63
N VAL A 103 -2.18 9.97 -0.69
CA VAL A 103 -1.54 11.04 -1.48
C VAL A 103 -1.81 10.89 -2.99
N LYS A 104 -2.03 9.66 -3.49
CA LYS A 104 -2.10 9.36 -4.93
C LYS A 104 -3.38 8.66 -5.38
N TYR A 105 -4.04 7.93 -4.49
CA TYR A 105 -5.12 7.00 -4.84
C TYR A 105 -6.38 7.28 -4.02
N GLY A 106 -7.54 7.04 -4.64
CA GLY A 106 -8.85 7.14 -3.99
C GLY A 106 -9.18 5.92 -3.13
N SER A 107 -10.25 6.04 -2.34
CA SER A 107 -10.69 5.01 -1.38
C SER A 107 -10.89 3.64 -2.01
N GLN A 108 -11.43 3.54 -3.23
CA GLN A 108 -11.71 2.24 -3.86
C GLN A 108 -10.44 1.43 -4.09
N ARG A 109 -9.39 2.08 -4.61
CA ARG A 109 -8.11 1.39 -4.87
C ARG A 109 -7.38 1.06 -3.57
N ILE A 110 -7.47 1.92 -2.56
CA ILE A 110 -6.90 1.66 -1.24
C ILE A 110 -7.59 0.45 -0.59
N GLY A 111 -8.93 0.41 -0.61
CA GLY A 111 -9.71 -0.70 -0.10
C GLY A 111 -9.42 -2.02 -0.82
N GLN A 112 -9.26 -2.00 -2.14
CA GLN A 112 -8.83 -3.19 -2.89
C GLN A 112 -7.44 -3.66 -2.47
N GLU A 113 -6.48 -2.73 -2.28
CA GLU A 113 -5.13 -3.09 -1.82
C GLU A 113 -5.18 -3.71 -0.41
N LEU A 114 -5.95 -3.14 0.52
CA LEU A 114 -6.13 -3.71 1.86
C LEU A 114 -6.69 -5.15 1.81
N ARG A 115 -7.72 -5.41 1.00
CA ARG A 115 -8.28 -6.75 0.80
C ARG A 115 -7.29 -7.73 0.19
N MET A 116 -6.47 -7.27 -0.78
CA MET A 116 -5.38 -8.09 -1.35
C MET A 116 -4.30 -8.46 -0.32
N HIS A 117 -4.23 -7.73 0.79
CA HIS A 117 -3.37 -8.04 1.93
C HIS A 117 -4.03 -8.98 2.95
N GLY A 118 -5.28 -9.40 2.71
CA GLY A 118 -6.00 -10.39 3.51
C GLY A 118 -6.72 -9.83 4.73
N LEU A 119 -6.86 -8.50 4.84
CA LEU A 119 -7.55 -7.85 5.94
C LEU A 119 -9.06 -8.13 5.87
N ASP A 120 -9.70 -8.32 7.02
CA ASP A 120 -11.14 -8.50 7.12
C ASP A 120 -11.91 -7.21 6.80
N GLU A 121 -13.18 -7.33 6.42
CA GLU A 121 -13.98 -6.16 6.01
C GLU A 121 -14.21 -5.16 7.14
N GLY A 122 -14.17 -5.56 8.41
CA GLY A 122 -14.25 -4.65 9.56
C GLY A 122 -13.04 -3.73 9.62
N THR A 123 -11.84 -4.31 9.55
CA THR A 123 -10.58 -3.54 9.50
C THR A 123 -10.51 -2.65 8.25
N VAL A 124 -10.94 -3.17 7.09
CA VAL A 124 -10.98 -2.38 5.85
C VAL A 124 -11.94 -1.21 5.96
N SER A 125 -13.18 -1.43 6.45
CA SER A 125 -14.16 -0.36 6.63
C SER A 125 -13.63 0.69 7.61
N GLY A 126 -13.17 0.28 8.80
CA GLY A 126 -12.67 1.21 9.80
C GLY A 126 -11.51 2.09 9.29
N ALA A 127 -10.59 1.49 8.53
CA ALA A 127 -9.48 2.25 7.94
C ALA A 127 -9.93 3.23 6.84
N LEU A 128 -10.94 2.87 6.03
CA LEU A 128 -11.52 3.76 5.02
C LEU A 128 -12.43 4.83 5.63
N ASP A 129 -13.13 4.53 6.72
CA ASP A 129 -13.96 5.49 7.45
C ASP A 129 -13.09 6.57 8.11
N ALA A 130 -11.96 6.16 8.71
CA ALA A 130 -10.96 7.10 9.23
C ALA A 130 -10.36 7.99 8.13
N LEU A 131 -10.23 7.47 6.89
CA LEU A 131 -9.82 8.26 5.73
C LEU A 131 -10.89 9.25 5.27
N ASN A 132 -12.17 8.89 5.39
CA ASN A 132 -13.30 9.71 4.96
C ASN A 132 -13.84 10.63 6.07
N ALA A 133 -13.26 10.58 7.27
CA ALA A 133 -13.51 11.54 8.33
C ALA A 133 -13.25 12.99 7.85
N PRO A 134 -13.82 14.04 8.48
CA PRO A 134 -14.07 15.36 7.90
C PRO A 134 -12.85 16.17 7.41
N LEU A 135 -11.64 15.62 7.48
CA LEU A 135 -10.40 16.24 7.00
C LEU A 135 -9.79 15.60 5.74
N GLN A 136 -10.33 14.49 5.20
CA GLN A 136 -9.69 13.76 4.08
C GLN A 136 -10.65 13.11 3.04
N ASP A 137 -11.87 13.62 2.94
CA ASP A 137 -12.89 13.24 1.94
C ASP A 137 -12.30 13.13 0.53
N ASP A 138 -12.59 12.03 -0.16
CA ASP A 138 -12.05 11.68 -1.48
C ASP A 138 -12.15 12.83 -2.49
N LEU A 139 -13.17 13.67 -2.38
CA LEU A 139 -13.38 14.84 -3.23
C LEU A 139 -12.23 15.85 -3.17
N ALA A 140 -11.80 16.23 -1.97
CA ALA A 140 -10.70 17.18 -1.81
C ALA A 140 -9.38 16.61 -2.38
N ARG A 141 -9.17 15.31 -2.22
CA ARG A 141 -7.99 14.61 -2.74
C ARG A 141 -8.04 14.50 -4.27
N ALA A 142 -9.19 14.14 -4.83
CA ALA A 142 -9.42 14.11 -6.27
C ALA A 142 -9.17 15.49 -6.90
N LEU A 143 -9.74 16.56 -6.33
CA LEU A 143 -9.55 17.93 -6.81
C LEU A 143 -8.09 18.36 -6.80
N ARG A 144 -7.36 18.09 -5.71
CA ARG A 144 -5.93 18.43 -5.60
C ARG A 144 -5.09 17.71 -6.65
N ILE A 145 -5.34 16.42 -6.87
CA ILE A 145 -4.63 15.64 -7.89
C ILE A 145 -5.00 16.13 -9.29
N LEU A 146 -6.29 16.41 -9.53
CA LEU A 146 -6.80 16.91 -10.80
C LEU A 146 -6.16 18.26 -11.16
N ARG A 147 -6.27 19.27 -10.29
CA ARG A 147 -5.67 20.61 -10.49
C ARG A 147 -4.16 20.57 -10.69
N LYS A 148 -3.45 19.72 -9.95
CA LYS A 148 -1.99 19.57 -10.11
C LYS A 148 -1.62 18.99 -11.48
N ARG A 149 -2.45 18.10 -12.03
CA ARG A 149 -2.17 17.43 -13.32
C ARG A 149 -2.71 18.22 -14.52
N HIS A 150 -3.83 18.91 -14.33
CA HIS A 150 -4.56 19.67 -15.32
C HIS A 150 -4.82 21.07 -14.73
N PRO A 151 -3.83 21.97 -14.82
CA PRO A 151 -3.97 23.33 -14.30
C PRO A 151 -4.85 24.20 -15.20
N GLU A 152 -5.01 23.83 -16.47
CA GLU A 152 -5.79 24.57 -17.46
C GLU A 152 -7.26 24.13 -17.49
N PRO A 153 -8.17 25.02 -17.92
CA PRO A 153 -9.56 24.66 -18.16
C PRO A 153 -9.70 23.55 -19.21
N VAL A 154 -10.73 22.72 -19.04
CA VAL A 154 -11.08 21.68 -20.00
C VAL A 154 -11.46 22.33 -21.33
N SER A 155 -10.68 22.03 -22.38
CA SER A 155 -10.84 22.61 -23.71
C SER A 155 -11.74 21.80 -24.65
N SER A 156 -11.99 20.53 -24.34
CA SER A 156 -12.78 19.63 -25.21
C SER A 156 -13.47 18.48 -24.46
N PRO A 157 -14.54 17.88 -25.02
CA PRO A 157 -15.15 16.66 -24.49
C PRO A 157 -14.16 15.49 -24.38
N GLN A 158 -13.19 15.42 -25.31
CA GLN A 158 -12.16 14.38 -25.28
C GLN A 158 -11.23 14.55 -24.07
N GLU A 159 -10.85 15.78 -23.74
CA GLU A 159 -10.06 16.10 -22.56
C GLU A 159 -10.83 15.80 -21.27
N HIS A 160 -12.12 16.16 -21.22
CA HIS A 160 -13.00 15.83 -20.10
C HIS A 160 -12.99 14.32 -19.80
N ALA A 161 -13.17 13.49 -20.84
CA ALA A 161 -13.14 12.04 -20.71
C ALA A 161 -11.75 11.50 -20.29
N ARG A 162 -10.65 12.16 -20.71
CA ARG A 162 -9.28 11.80 -20.27
C ARG A 162 -9.10 12.08 -18.78
N GLN A 163 -9.55 13.23 -18.28
CA GLN A 163 -9.47 13.60 -16.87
C GLN A 163 -10.30 12.66 -15.97
N GLN A 164 -11.51 12.29 -16.41
CA GLN A 164 -12.34 11.30 -15.71
C GLN A 164 -11.66 9.93 -15.62
N ARG A 165 -11.13 9.42 -16.74
CA ARG A 165 -10.38 8.14 -16.77
C ARG A 165 -9.14 8.18 -15.89
N PHE A 166 -8.46 9.32 -15.82
CA PHE A 166 -7.29 9.52 -14.97
C PHE A 166 -7.61 9.36 -13.47
N LEU A 167 -8.74 9.91 -13.01
CA LEU A 167 -9.20 9.74 -11.63
C LEU A 167 -9.75 8.33 -11.38
N ALA A 168 -10.47 7.75 -12.34
CA ALA A 168 -10.96 6.37 -12.24
C ALA A 168 -9.81 5.36 -12.12
N ALA A 169 -8.73 5.52 -12.91
CA ALA A 169 -7.53 4.68 -12.81
C ALA A 169 -6.80 4.81 -11.45
N ARG A 170 -7.01 5.93 -10.75
CA ARG A 170 -6.53 6.14 -9.37
C ARG A 170 -7.48 5.59 -8.30
N GLY A 171 -8.64 5.06 -8.69
CA GLY A 171 -9.62 4.45 -7.81
C GLY A 171 -10.43 5.45 -7.00
N PHE A 172 -10.72 6.62 -7.57
CA PHE A 172 -11.70 7.53 -6.99
C PHE A 172 -13.13 7.05 -7.32
N PRO A 173 -14.08 7.12 -6.38
CA PRO A 173 -15.49 6.81 -6.62
C PRO A 173 -16.09 7.66 -7.74
N HIS A 174 -17.04 7.09 -8.50
CA HIS A 174 -17.59 7.74 -9.68
C HIS A 174 -18.35 9.03 -9.36
N ASP A 175 -19.09 9.05 -8.25
CA ASP A 175 -19.75 10.24 -7.70
C ASP A 175 -18.76 11.34 -7.34
N VAL A 176 -17.66 10.99 -6.67
CA VAL A 176 -16.55 11.90 -6.38
C VAL A 176 -15.94 12.47 -7.66
N ILE A 177 -15.71 11.63 -8.67
CA ILE A 177 -15.16 12.05 -9.96
C ILE A 177 -16.08 13.09 -10.61
N ARG A 178 -17.39 12.81 -10.71
CA ARG A 178 -18.35 13.77 -11.28
C ARG A 178 -18.32 15.11 -10.55
N GLN A 179 -18.30 15.08 -9.22
CA GLN A 179 -18.28 16.29 -8.42
C GLN A 179 -16.97 17.07 -8.54
N ALA A 180 -15.82 16.38 -8.55
CA ALA A 180 -14.51 16.98 -8.75
C ALA A 180 -14.40 17.68 -10.12
N MET A 181 -14.89 17.03 -11.19
CA MET A 181 -14.91 17.62 -12.53
C MET A 181 -15.77 18.88 -12.59
N LYS A 182 -16.97 18.87 -11.98
CA LYS A 182 -17.86 20.03 -11.91
C LYS A 182 -17.19 21.21 -11.19
N LEU A 183 -16.57 20.96 -10.04
CA LEU A 183 -15.89 21.98 -9.23
C LEU A 183 -14.63 22.53 -9.90
N HIS A 184 -13.87 21.66 -10.57
CA HIS A 184 -12.69 22.07 -11.34
C HIS A 184 -13.09 23.03 -12.48
N ALA A 185 -14.10 22.68 -13.28
CA ALA A 185 -14.62 23.54 -14.34
C ALA A 185 -15.18 24.88 -13.80
N ALA A 186 -15.88 24.86 -12.66
CA ALA A 186 -16.40 26.08 -12.04
C ALA A 186 -15.29 27.04 -11.56
N THR A 187 -14.16 26.49 -11.11
CA THR A 187 -13.00 27.29 -10.67
C THR A 187 -12.45 28.14 -11.82
N HIS A 188 -12.36 27.56 -13.03
CA HIS A 188 -11.85 28.27 -14.20
C HIS A 188 -12.84 29.28 -14.79
N ARG A 189 -14.15 29.02 -14.68
CA ARG A 189 -15.17 30.03 -15.07
C ARG A 189 -15.11 31.29 -14.20
N LYS A 190 -14.84 31.14 -12.90
CA LYS A 190 -14.75 32.28 -11.98
C LYS A 190 -13.49 33.12 -12.25
N GLY A 191 -12.34 32.49 -12.47
CA GLY A 191 -11.10 33.21 -12.81
C GLY A 191 -11.19 33.99 -14.13
N ALA A 192 -11.89 33.45 -15.14
CA ALA A 192 -12.11 34.16 -16.41
C ALA A 192 -13.03 35.39 -16.28
N MET A 193 -13.85 35.48 -15.23
CA MET A 193 -14.77 36.60 -15.00
C MET A 193 -14.11 37.71 -14.16
N ASP A 194 -13.11 37.37 -13.34
CA ASP A 194 -12.31 38.33 -12.56
C ASP A 194 -11.21 39.02 -13.43
N ASP A 195 -10.74 38.36 -14.50
CA ASP A 195 -9.76 38.90 -15.47
C ASP A 195 -10.39 39.55 -16.71
N ALA A 196 -11.73 39.65 -16.77
CA ALA A 196 -12.38 40.38 -17.84
C ALA A 196 -12.01 41.87 -17.72
N PRO A 197 -11.48 42.52 -18.78
CA PRO A 197 -11.27 43.96 -18.73
C PRO A 197 -12.62 44.63 -18.41
N ASP A 198 -12.59 45.60 -17.49
CA ASP A 198 -13.73 46.45 -17.18
C ASP A 198 -14.28 46.96 -18.51
N PRO A 199 -15.57 46.73 -18.85
CA PRO A 199 -16.14 47.31 -20.06
C PRO A 199 -15.91 48.81 -19.99
N ASP A 200 -15.16 49.33 -20.96
CA ASP A 200 -14.73 50.72 -21.00
C ASP A 200 -15.96 51.62 -20.78
N PRO A 201 -16.03 52.42 -19.70
CA PRO A 201 -17.24 53.19 -19.34
C PRO A 201 -17.55 54.33 -20.32
N HIS A 202 -16.93 54.34 -21.49
CA HIS A 202 -17.07 55.35 -22.54
C HIS A 202 -17.61 54.81 -23.87
N GLU A 203 -18.10 53.58 -23.94
CA GLU A 203 -18.80 53.08 -25.14
C GLU A 203 -20.30 53.42 -25.11
N ASP A 204 -20.62 54.70 -24.97
CA ASP A 204 -21.95 55.24 -25.28
C ASP A 204 -21.77 56.55 -26.08
N LEU A 205 -22.56 56.65 -27.16
CA LEU A 205 -22.70 57.75 -28.14
C LEU A 205 -21.70 57.77 -29.31
N GLN A 206 -21.92 56.88 -30.28
CA GLN A 206 -21.95 57.35 -31.67
C GLN A 206 -23.40 57.28 -32.17
N GLU A 207 -24.03 58.45 -32.11
CA GLU A 207 -25.32 58.77 -32.68
C GLU A 207 -25.37 58.42 -34.17
N HIS A 208 -26.46 57.77 -34.58
CA HIS A 208 -26.94 57.78 -35.96
C HIS A 208 -27.36 59.21 -36.36
N PRO A 209 -26.83 59.72 -37.48
CA PRO A 209 -27.70 60.24 -38.55
C PRO A 209 -27.14 59.81 -39.93
N ASP A 210 -27.88 59.61 -41.01
CA ASP A 210 -28.93 60.45 -41.58
C ASP A 210 -29.92 59.59 -42.38
N ASP A 211 -31.19 59.89 -42.15
CA ASP A 211 -32.33 59.54 -42.96
C ASP A 211 -32.30 60.41 -44.23
N THR A 212 -31.84 59.85 -45.35
CA THR A 212 -31.95 60.52 -46.66
C THR A 212 -33.23 60.04 -47.33
N PRO A 213 -34.28 60.88 -47.46
CA PRO A 213 -35.47 60.49 -48.20
C PRO A 213 -35.19 60.45 -49.72
N PRO A 214 -35.84 59.56 -50.48
CA PRO A 214 -35.68 59.47 -51.93
C PRO A 214 -36.36 60.67 -52.62
N PRO A 215 -35.79 61.25 -53.70
CA PRO A 215 -36.48 62.24 -54.49
C PRO A 215 -37.58 61.61 -55.34
N ASP A 216 -38.77 62.19 -55.22
CA ASP A 216 -39.97 61.89 -55.97
C ASP A 216 -39.79 62.03 -57.49
N ALA A 217 -40.56 61.21 -58.20
CA ALA A 217 -40.68 61.17 -59.64
C ALA A 217 -41.20 62.49 -60.23
N ALA A 218 -40.64 62.87 -61.38
CA ALA A 218 -41.25 63.82 -62.30
C ALA A 218 -41.33 63.17 -63.70
N ASP A 219 -42.58 62.99 -64.13
CA ASP A 219 -43.17 63.02 -65.48
C ASP A 219 -42.22 63.01 -66.71
#